data_AF-A0A1L7RQW9-F1
#
_entry.id   AF-A0A1L7RQW9-F1
#
_cell.length_a   1.000
_cell.length_b   1.000
_cell.length_c   1.000
_cell.angle_alpha   90.00
_cell.angle_beta   90.00
_cell.angle_gamma   90.00
#
_symmetry.space_group_name_H-M   'P 1'
#
loop_
_entity.id
_entity.type
_entity.pdbx_description
1 polymer ?
#
loop_
_entity_poly.entity_id
_entity_poly.type
_entity_poly.pdbx_seq_one_letter_code
_entity_poly.pdbx_strand_id
1 'polypeptide(L)'
;MSETRRLRNLSLLADTAARHLAEDPLLLAVQSARRLPPGVRGRLAQAVGAGAAGSSVRAALGAFLADRPAQAERALASAAPRSAVGRRLAAELAVQLGGVSPEVAAQLPPSVRARELWSRGRLHEAVAVLDGVPGAQAQRARLRSQLALMSPGFALPPVVPSPARVGPRSDGPTRVLHVLTNSFPHTQSGYAVRSHAVLRAQRRAGIEVRAVTRIGYPVTVGLVDAAGVDVVDGIDYRRLLPARLAPTPAARLVQMTRLLAQQVEDFRPHVLHTTTNFQNALVTRAVAESYGLAWVYEMRGVLEQTWVASRPADQQAEALASERFALLRAKETEMALAADAVVALSQVQREDLIERGVPAQRIRVVPNAVDDTVLEVPEVSAADARAGLRLPREGFWVGSVSSLVGYEGFDLLLEAVARCRANRVDVRCLLVGDGVSRPGLEARAVELGLGPEVCVLPGRVPPQEAVSWYQALDLFCVPRKDTPVCRSVTPIKPFTAMALGREVLVSDLPALREVITLGGGDVFPAEDTVALGTALTAAAGRARNEVISGQNGTRPGVPAGLPTWSRNGGIYAALYEELR
;
A
#
# COMPACT_ATOMS: atom_id res chain seq x y z
N MET A 1 31.57 -7.63 6.50
CA MET A 1 30.80 -6.39 6.25
C MET A 1 31.60 -5.22 6.78
N SER A 2 31.79 -4.11 6.04
CA SER A 2 32.60 -2.98 6.55
C SER A 2 31.83 -2.21 7.64
N GLU A 3 32.44 -2.05 8.82
CA GLU A 3 31.92 -1.23 9.93
C GLU A 3 31.58 0.20 9.47
N THR A 4 32.35 0.74 8.53
CA THR A 4 32.13 2.05 7.90
C THR A 4 30.73 2.16 7.27
N ARG A 5 30.23 1.08 6.65
CA ARG A 5 28.88 1.06 6.06
C ARG A 5 27.80 1.15 7.13
N ARG A 6 27.95 0.38 8.22
CA ARG A 6 27.02 0.42 9.36
C ARG A 6 26.97 1.80 9.99
N LEU A 7 28.13 2.42 10.23
CA LEU A 7 28.23 3.78 10.78
C LEU A 7 27.55 4.81 9.87
N ARG A 8 27.74 4.73 8.55
CA ARG A 8 27.04 5.59 7.59
C ARG A 8 25.52 5.42 7.66
N ASN A 9 25.05 4.17 7.68
CA ASN A 9 23.62 3.88 7.76
C ASN A 9 23.01 4.32 9.10
N LEU A 10 23.74 4.16 10.21
CA LEU A 10 23.34 4.69 11.51
C LEU A 10 23.25 6.21 11.50
N SER A 11 24.23 6.90 10.91
CA SER A 11 24.17 8.36 10.75
C SER A 11 22.96 8.80 9.93
N LEU A 12 22.65 8.08 8.84
CA LEU A 12 21.49 8.35 8.01
C LEU A 12 20.18 8.14 8.78
N LEU A 13 20.05 7.03 9.52
CA LEU A 13 18.86 6.75 10.33
C LEU A 13 18.70 7.77 11.47
N ALA A 14 19.78 8.12 12.17
CA ALA A 14 19.77 9.10 13.26
C ALA A 14 19.34 10.49 12.76
N ASP A 15 19.86 10.94 11.61
CA ASP A 15 19.45 12.20 10.96
C ASP A 15 17.96 12.18 10.54
N THR A 16 17.45 11.05 10.07
CA THR A 16 16.02 10.88 9.80
C THR A 16 15.17 10.92 11.07
N ALA A 17 15.59 10.21 12.12
CA ALA A 17 14.86 10.16 13.39
C ALA A 17 14.84 11.52 14.11
N ALA A 18 15.98 12.22 14.16
CA ALA A 18 16.08 13.54 14.77
C ALA A 18 15.15 14.57 14.10
N ARG A 19 15.02 14.53 12.77
CA ARG A 19 14.08 15.39 12.04
C ARG A 19 12.63 15.02 12.33
N HIS A 20 12.26 13.74 12.32
CA HIS A 20 10.91 13.33 12.69
C HIS A 20 10.56 13.74 14.12
N LEU A 21 11.51 13.67 15.05
CA LEU A 21 11.31 14.09 16.44
C LEU A 21 11.06 15.60 16.56
N ALA A 22 11.81 16.41 15.79
CA ALA A 22 11.60 17.86 15.74
C ALA A 22 10.27 18.23 15.05
N GLU A 23 9.84 17.42 14.08
CA GLU A 23 8.67 17.70 13.24
C GLU A 23 7.35 17.25 13.86
N ASP A 24 7.26 16.01 14.33
CA ASP A 24 6.07 15.38 14.91
C ASP A 24 6.48 14.26 15.90
N PRO A 25 6.84 14.65 17.14
CA PRO A 25 7.35 13.71 18.14
C PRO A 25 6.30 12.65 18.52
N LEU A 26 5.01 13.00 18.51
CA LEU A 26 3.93 12.09 18.85
C LEU A 26 3.79 11.01 17.77
N LEU A 27 3.77 11.40 16.49
CA LEU A 27 3.70 10.44 15.39
C LEU A 27 4.92 9.50 15.39
N LEU A 28 6.13 10.03 15.63
CA LEU A 28 7.32 9.20 15.75
C LEU A 28 7.20 8.20 16.91
N ALA A 29 6.74 8.64 18.08
CA ALA A 29 6.54 7.78 19.24
C ALA A 29 5.53 6.65 18.94
N VAL A 30 4.41 6.96 18.28
CA VAL A 30 3.38 5.99 17.92
C VAL A 30 3.88 5.01 16.87
N GLN A 31 4.55 5.49 15.83
CA GLN A 31 5.15 4.63 14.80
C GLN A 31 6.22 3.71 15.39
N SER A 32 7.00 4.20 16.37
CA SER A 32 8.00 3.40 17.07
C SER A 32 7.34 2.35 17.97
N ALA A 33 6.32 2.74 18.73
CA ALA A 33 5.57 1.84 19.61
C ALA A 33 4.85 0.72 18.82
N ARG A 34 4.28 1.03 17.65
CA ARG A 34 3.65 0.05 16.76
C ARG A 34 4.62 -0.98 16.18
N ARG A 35 5.93 -0.72 16.20
CA ARG A 35 6.96 -1.69 15.78
C ARG A 35 7.40 -2.62 16.91
N LEU A 36 7.03 -2.34 18.16
CA LEU A 36 7.35 -3.19 19.29
C LEU A 36 6.46 -4.44 19.31
N PRO A 37 6.97 -5.58 19.81
CA PRO A 37 6.16 -6.76 20.03
C PRO A 37 4.92 -6.44 20.89
N PRO A 38 3.75 -7.07 20.65
CA PRO A 38 2.49 -6.71 21.34
C PRO A 38 2.59 -6.68 22.86
N GLY A 39 3.30 -7.63 23.48
CA GLY A 39 3.52 -7.65 24.93
C GLY A 39 4.35 -6.48 25.45
N VAL A 40 5.37 -6.06 24.70
CA VAL A 40 6.22 -4.91 25.06
C VAL A 40 5.44 -3.61 24.87
N ARG A 41 4.72 -3.48 23.75
CA ARG A 41 3.83 -2.35 23.46
C ARG A 41 2.77 -2.19 24.54
N GLY A 42 2.16 -3.29 24.99
CA GLY A 42 1.17 -3.31 26.07
C GLY A 42 1.73 -2.80 27.39
N ARG A 43 2.92 -3.27 27.78
CA ARG A 43 3.61 -2.79 29.00
C ARG A 43 3.98 -1.31 28.92
N LEU A 44 4.48 -0.85 27.76
CA LEU A 44 4.78 0.56 27.53
C LEU A 44 3.51 1.42 27.66
N ALA A 45 2.42 1.00 27.02
CA ALA A 45 1.14 1.70 27.09
C ALA A 45 0.57 1.75 28.53
N GLN A 46 0.68 0.64 29.27
CA GLN A 46 0.29 0.58 30.68
C GLN A 46 1.15 1.51 31.54
N ALA A 47 2.47 1.53 31.34
CA ALA A 47 3.37 2.41 32.07
C ALA A 47 3.05 3.90 31.80
N VAL A 48 2.75 4.27 30.56
CA VAL A 48 2.33 5.63 30.21
C VAL A 48 0.99 5.99 30.87
N GLY A 49 0.07 5.04 30.96
CA GLY A 49 -1.24 5.22 31.61
C GLY A 49 -1.24 5.02 33.13
N ALA A 50 -0.13 4.58 33.73
CA ALA A 50 -0.08 4.16 35.13
C ALA A 50 -0.40 5.30 36.10
N GLY A 51 -1.29 5.04 37.06
CA GLY A 51 -1.74 6.03 38.04
C GLY A 51 -2.50 7.21 37.44
N ALA A 52 -2.94 7.13 36.18
CA ALA A 52 -3.73 8.16 35.54
C ALA A 52 -5.23 7.83 35.71
N ALA A 53 -6.04 8.83 36.05
CA ALA A 53 -7.50 8.67 36.00
C ALA A 53 -7.92 8.28 34.56
N GLY A 54 -8.99 7.49 34.43
CA GLY A 54 -9.49 7.01 33.13
C GLY A 54 -9.82 8.13 32.13
N SER A 55 -10.05 9.35 32.64
CA SER A 55 -10.32 10.59 31.90
C SER A 55 -9.09 11.52 31.84
N SER A 56 -7.90 10.99 31.59
CA SER A 56 -6.66 11.79 31.51
C SER A 56 -6.00 11.70 30.14
N VAL A 57 -5.28 12.77 29.75
CA VAL A 57 -4.50 12.80 28.51
C VAL A 57 -3.47 11.66 28.44
N ARG A 58 -2.94 11.22 29.61
CA ARG A 58 -2.04 10.07 29.69
C ARG A 58 -2.75 8.74 29.38
N ALA A 59 -3.99 8.57 29.84
CA ALA A 59 -4.80 7.40 29.49
C ALA A 59 -5.09 7.38 27.97
N ALA A 60 -5.41 8.54 27.39
CA ALA A 60 -5.57 8.67 25.93
C ALA A 60 -4.29 8.32 25.17
N LEU A 61 -3.13 8.85 25.60
CA LEU A 61 -1.83 8.50 25.01
C LEU A 61 -1.52 7.01 25.13
N GLY A 62 -1.75 6.41 26.30
CA GLY A 62 -1.55 4.98 26.53
C GLY A 62 -2.41 4.13 25.60
N ALA A 63 -3.69 4.45 25.46
CA ALA A 63 -4.60 3.78 24.52
C ALA A 63 -4.14 3.96 23.06
N PHE A 64 -3.67 5.15 22.67
CA PHE A 64 -3.18 5.41 21.33
C PHE A 64 -1.89 4.63 21.00
N LEU A 65 -0.94 4.58 21.95
CA LEU A 65 0.27 3.77 21.83
C LEU A 65 -0.03 2.26 21.79
N ALA A 66 -1.10 1.83 22.47
CA ALA A 66 -1.61 0.46 22.43
C ALA A 66 -2.39 0.13 21.14
N ASP A 67 -2.50 1.08 20.20
CA ASP A 67 -3.24 0.94 18.95
C ASP A 67 -4.76 0.76 19.15
N ARG A 68 -5.31 1.46 20.15
CA ARG A 68 -6.73 1.47 20.51
C ARG A 68 -7.34 2.88 20.33
N PRO A 69 -7.51 3.36 19.08
CA PRO A 69 -7.93 4.73 18.78
C PRO A 69 -9.28 5.11 19.40
N ALA A 70 -10.29 4.24 19.33
CA ALA A 70 -11.60 4.51 19.94
C ALA A 70 -11.54 4.67 21.47
N GLN A 71 -10.66 3.93 22.14
CA GLN A 71 -10.43 4.10 23.58
C GLN A 71 -9.67 5.41 23.85
N ALA A 72 -8.72 5.76 23.00
CA ALA A 72 -7.98 7.03 23.10
C ALA A 72 -8.91 8.24 22.91
N GLU A 73 -9.83 8.20 21.96
CA GLU A 73 -10.85 9.24 21.71
C GLU A 73 -11.75 9.45 22.94
N ARG A 74 -12.31 8.36 23.50
CA ARG A 74 -13.15 8.46 24.71
C ARG A 74 -12.40 9.03 25.91
N ALA A 75 -11.16 8.59 26.12
CA ALA A 75 -10.31 9.10 27.19
C ALA A 75 -9.95 10.58 26.97
N LEU A 76 -9.75 11.00 25.71
CA LEU A 76 -9.41 12.37 25.36
C LEU A 76 -10.61 13.32 25.49
N ALA A 77 -11.80 12.89 25.07
CA ALA A 77 -13.03 13.69 25.15
C ALA A 77 -13.42 14.06 26.59
N SER A 78 -13.04 13.22 27.56
CA SER A 78 -13.28 13.46 28.99
C SER A 78 -12.07 14.10 29.71
N ALA A 79 -10.96 14.35 29.02
CA ALA A 79 -9.75 14.87 29.64
C ALA A 79 -9.78 16.39 29.84
N ALA A 80 -9.43 16.84 31.05
CA ALA A 80 -9.29 18.25 31.41
C ALA A 80 -7.84 18.62 31.78
N PRO A 81 -6.93 18.76 30.81
CA PRO A 81 -5.51 19.05 31.07
C PRO A 81 -5.29 20.44 31.69
N ARG A 82 -4.74 20.46 32.92
CA ARG A 82 -4.43 21.70 33.65
C ARG A 82 -3.09 22.35 33.25
N SER A 83 -2.12 21.56 32.78
CA SER A 83 -0.80 22.07 32.37
C SER A 83 -0.74 22.45 30.88
N ALA A 84 0.13 23.40 30.53
CA ALA A 84 0.36 23.79 29.13
C ALA A 84 0.86 22.61 28.28
N VAL A 85 1.74 21.78 28.84
CA VAL A 85 2.23 20.55 28.21
C VAL A 85 1.08 19.56 27.97
N GLY A 86 0.21 19.36 28.95
CA GLY A 86 -0.95 18.48 28.83
C GLY A 86 -1.95 18.95 27.77
N ARG A 87 -2.23 20.27 27.70
CA ARG A 87 -3.09 20.86 26.67
C ARG A 87 -2.52 20.66 25.27
N ARG A 88 -1.21 20.89 25.10
CA ARG A 88 -0.54 20.66 23.82
C ARG A 88 -0.58 19.20 23.40
N LEU A 89 -0.32 18.26 24.32
CA LEU A 89 -0.39 16.83 24.03
C LEU A 89 -1.81 16.38 23.67
N ALA A 90 -2.83 16.90 24.38
CA ALA A 90 -4.22 16.62 24.06
C ALA A 90 -4.59 17.09 22.65
N ALA A 91 -4.18 18.30 22.28
CA ALA A 91 -4.37 18.84 20.93
C ALA A 91 -3.68 17.98 19.85
N GLU A 92 -2.43 17.58 20.08
CA GLU A 92 -1.68 16.73 19.14
C GLU A 92 -2.36 15.35 18.99
N LEU A 93 -2.82 14.74 20.08
CA LEU A 93 -3.58 13.50 20.04
C LEU A 93 -4.90 13.66 19.28
N ALA A 94 -5.63 14.76 19.50
CA ALA A 94 -6.88 15.02 18.80
C ALA A 94 -6.65 15.12 17.28
N VAL A 95 -5.58 15.79 16.83
CA VAL A 95 -5.20 15.86 15.42
C VAL A 95 -4.88 14.48 14.85
N GLN A 96 -4.12 13.66 15.58
CA GLN A 96 -3.74 12.31 15.13
C GLN A 96 -4.93 11.33 15.10
N LEU A 97 -5.91 11.51 15.99
CA LEU A 97 -7.16 10.74 16.03
C LEU A 97 -8.19 11.27 15.02
N GLY A 98 -7.96 12.44 14.43
CA GLY A 98 -8.90 13.07 13.49
C GLY A 98 -10.12 13.72 14.15
N GLY A 99 -10.15 13.86 15.48
CA GLY A 99 -11.32 14.32 16.26
C GLY A 99 -11.29 15.79 16.68
N VAL A 100 -10.72 16.70 15.87
CA VAL A 100 -10.67 18.14 16.22
C VAL A 100 -11.88 18.86 15.65
N SER A 101 -12.73 19.44 16.51
CA SER A 101 -13.84 20.29 16.06
C SER A 101 -13.31 21.63 15.51
N PRO A 102 -14.04 22.30 14.59
CA PRO A 102 -13.63 23.59 14.04
C PRO A 102 -13.34 24.66 15.10
N GLU A 103 -14.11 24.68 16.19
CA GLU A 103 -13.95 25.65 17.28
C GLU A 103 -12.64 25.42 18.05
N VAL A 104 -12.30 24.15 18.28
CA VAL A 104 -11.04 23.76 18.94
C VAL A 104 -9.86 24.00 18.02
N ALA A 105 -10.01 23.75 16.71
CA ALA A 105 -8.96 23.93 15.71
C ALA A 105 -8.44 25.38 15.64
N ALA A 106 -9.32 26.37 15.81
CA ALA A 106 -8.97 27.78 15.80
C ALA A 106 -8.05 28.19 16.99
N GLN A 107 -8.14 27.47 18.11
CA GLN A 107 -7.39 27.76 19.34
C GLN A 107 -6.06 27.01 19.42
N LEU A 108 -5.74 26.18 18.42
CA LEU A 108 -4.51 25.40 18.39
C LEU A 108 -3.28 26.30 18.24
N PRO A 109 -2.15 25.95 18.89
CA PRO A 109 -0.86 26.60 18.61
C PRO A 109 -0.53 26.50 17.11
N PRO A 110 0.11 27.52 16.49
CA PRO A 110 0.30 27.59 15.04
C PRO A 110 0.93 26.32 14.42
N SER A 111 1.94 25.73 15.06
CA SER A 111 2.56 24.49 14.61
C SER A 111 1.62 23.28 14.60
N VAL A 112 0.71 23.19 15.57
CA VAL A 112 -0.29 22.11 15.67
C VAL A 112 -1.43 22.36 14.69
N ARG A 113 -1.89 23.62 14.59
CA ARG A 113 -2.89 24.06 13.60
C ARG A 113 -2.43 23.79 12.16
N ALA A 114 -1.15 24.02 11.86
CA ALA A 114 -0.58 23.67 10.55
C ALA A 114 -0.67 22.16 10.25
N ARG A 115 -0.46 21.29 11.25
CA ARG A 115 -0.61 19.83 11.06
C ARG A 115 -2.07 19.43 10.87
N GLU A 116 -2.98 20.04 11.63
CA GLU A 116 -4.43 19.85 11.51
C GLU A 116 -4.90 20.21 10.11
N LEU A 117 -4.63 21.45 9.66
CA LEU A 117 -4.97 21.94 8.32
C LEU A 117 -4.37 21.05 7.22
N TRP A 118 -3.10 20.67 7.36
CA TRP A 118 -2.44 19.76 6.42
C TRP A 118 -3.11 18.39 6.38
N SER A 119 -3.54 17.86 7.52
CA SER A 119 -4.22 16.57 7.64
C SER A 119 -5.62 16.58 7.03
N ARG A 120 -6.30 17.74 7.04
CA ARG A 120 -7.59 17.98 6.34
C ARG A 120 -7.43 18.33 4.86
N GLY A 121 -6.19 18.45 4.39
CA GLY A 121 -5.88 18.76 3.00
C GLY A 121 -6.00 20.23 2.62
N ARG A 122 -5.95 21.16 3.59
CA ARG A 122 -5.88 22.62 3.39
C ARG A 122 -4.42 23.06 3.39
N LEU A 123 -3.72 22.84 2.28
CA LEU A 123 -2.26 22.86 2.24
C LEU A 123 -1.66 24.28 2.22
N HIS A 124 -2.23 25.20 1.45
CA HIS A 124 -1.77 26.60 1.44
C HIS A 124 -1.97 27.25 2.82
N GLU A 125 -3.13 27.03 3.45
CA GLU A 125 -3.42 27.59 4.77
C GLU A 125 -2.51 27.01 5.86
N ALA A 126 -2.22 25.70 5.78
CA ALA A 126 -1.26 25.05 6.66
C ALA A 126 0.15 25.65 6.56
N VAL A 127 0.55 26.13 5.38
CA VAL A 127 1.80 26.87 5.19
C VAL A 127 1.70 28.27 5.77
N ALA A 128 0.63 29.00 5.43
CA ALA A 128 0.43 30.40 5.79
C ALA A 128 0.38 30.63 7.31
N VAL A 129 -0.23 29.71 8.06
CA VAL A 129 -0.31 29.83 9.53
C VAL A 129 1.06 29.78 10.23
N LEU A 130 2.11 29.35 9.53
CA LEU A 130 3.49 29.32 10.05
C LEU A 130 4.29 30.58 9.68
N ASP A 131 3.69 31.53 8.95
CA ASP A 131 4.36 32.76 8.55
C ASP A 131 4.64 33.64 9.78
N GLY A 132 5.91 34.05 9.93
CA GLY A 132 6.36 34.86 11.08
C GLY A 132 6.42 34.11 12.42
N VAL A 133 6.07 32.82 12.48
CA VAL A 133 6.06 32.05 13.74
C VAL A 133 7.48 31.67 14.18
N PRO A 134 7.97 32.14 15.35
CA PRO A 134 9.29 31.79 15.85
C PRO A 134 9.44 30.28 16.11
N GLY A 135 10.54 29.69 15.65
CA GLY A 135 10.84 28.27 15.81
C GLY A 135 10.12 27.33 14.82
N ALA A 136 9.25 27.85 13.95
CA ALA A 136 8.52 27.06 12.96
C ALA A 136 9.19 26.99 11.57
N GLN A 137 10.39 27.56 11.40
CA GLN A 137 11.05 27.71 10.09
C GLN A 137 11.26 26.37 9.38
N ALA A 138 11.69 25.34 10.10
CA ALA A 138 11.90 24.00 9.54
C ALA A 138 10.58 23.36 9.09
N GLN A 139 9.53 23.45 9.92
CA GLN A 139 8.20 22.94 9.59
C GLN A 139 7.64 23.66 8.34
N ARG A 140 7.73 25.00 8.30
CA ARG A 140 7.29 25.82 7.17
C ARG A 140 8.04 25.47 5.90
N ALA A 141 9.37 25.37 5.94
CA ALA A 141 10.19 25.00 4.78
C ALA A 141 9.83 23.62 4.23
N ARG A 142 9.54 22.65 5.11
CA ARG A 142 9.06 21.33 4.71
C ARG A 142 7.69 21.39 4.04
N LEU A 143 6.70 22.03 4.67
CA LEU A 143 5.35 22.12 4.10
C LEU A 143 5.34 22.87 2.77
N ARG A 144 6.05 24.00 2.67
CA ARG A 144 6.25 24.73 1.40
C ARG A 144 6.86 23.84 0.33
N SER A 145 7.88 23.07 0.69
CA SER A 145 8.52 22.15 -0.24
C SER A 145 7.61 21.01 -0.68
N GLN A 146 6.77 20.47 0.19
CA GLN A 146 5.79 19.44 -0.18
C GLN A 146 4.69 20.02 -1.07
N LEU A 147 4.18 21.20 -0.73
CA LEU A 147 3.19 21.92 -1.53
C LEU A 147 3.74 22.18 -2.94
N ALA A 148 4.95 22.75 -3.04
CA ALA A 148 5.61 23.01 -4.31
C ALA A 148 5.75 21.75 -5.18
N LEU A 149 6.09 20.60 -4.59
CA LEU A 149 6.18 19.32 -5.32
C LEU A 149 4.84 18.88 -5.94
N MET A 150 3.71 19.25 -5.33
CA MET A 150 2.36 18.94 -5.81
C MET A 150 1.80 20.05 -6.71
N SER A 151 2.39 21.25 -6.71
CA SER A 151 1.92 22.38 -7.50
C SER A 151 2.09 22.13 -9.01
N PRO A 152 1.12 22.59 -9.84
CA PRO A 152 1.21 22.47 -11.29
C PRO A 152 2.50 23.05 -11.85
N GLY A 153 3.12 22.33 -12.79
CA GLY A 153 4.32 22.80 -13.50
C GLY A 153 5.62 22.76 -12.70
N PHE A 154 5.59 22.31 -11.43
CA PHE A 154 6.83 22.07 -10.69
C PHE A 154 7.67 20.99 -11.39
N ALA A 155 8.92 21.33 -11.71
CA ALA A 155 9.90 20.42 -12.26
C ALA A 155 11.18 20.41 -11.40
N LEU A 156 11.87 19.26 -11.37
CA LEU A 156 13.20 19.20 -10.78
C LEU A 156 14.23 19.76 -11.78
N PRO A 157 15.32 20.38 -11.30
CA PRO A 157 16.39 20.84 -12.17
C PRO A 157 16.99 19.69 -12.99
N PRO A 158 17.44 19.96 -14.23
CA PRO A 158 18.10 18.96 -15.05
C PRO A 158 19.40 18.47 -14.37
N VAL A 159 19.79 17.25 -14.69
CA VAL A 159 21.08 16.69 -14.30
C VAL A 159 22.04 16.84 -15.46
N VAL A 160 23.29 17.21 -15.19
CA VAL A 160 24.33 17.27 -16.22
C VAL A 160 24.91 15.85 -16.39
N PRO A 161 24.75 15.21 -17.57
CA PRO A 161 25.38 13.92 -17.83
C PRO A 161 26.90 14.03 -17.84
N SER A 162 27.59 12.96 -17.44
CA SER A 162 29.06 12.88 -17.55
C SER A 162 29.50 13.06 -19.01
N PRO A 163 30.56 13.85 -19.28
CA PRO A 163 31.11 13.99 -20.64
C PRO A 163 31.59 12.65 -21.23
N ALA A 164 31.98 11.71 -20.38
CA ALA A 164 32.42 10.37 -20.78
C ALA A 164 31.27 9.35 -20.89
N ARG A 165 30.01 9.81 -20.87
CA ARG A 165 28.85 8.91 -20.94
C ARG A 165 28.88 8.08 -22.22
N VAL A 166 28.53 6.81 -22.09
CA VAL A 166 28.28 5.92 -23.21
C VAL A 166 26.81 5.51 -23.13
N GLY A 167 26.08 5.68 -24.23
CA GLY A 167 24.68 5.28 -24.32
C GLY A 167 24.50 3.75 -24.24
N PRO A 168 23.24 3.28 -24.23
CA PRO A 168 22.95 1.86 -24.40
C PRO A 168 23.51 1.36 -25.73
N ARG A 169 23.90 0.08 -25.78
CA ARG A 169 24.34 -0.58 -27.01
C ARG A 169 23.12 -0.88 -27.88
N SER A 170 23.19 -0.53 -29.17
CA SER A 170 22.16 -0.90 -30.15
C SER A 170 22.15 -2.40 -30.44
N ASP A 171 23.31 -3.07 -30.32
CA ASP A 171 23.48 -4.50 -30.47
C ASP A 171 23.41 -5.21 -29.11
N GLY A 172 22.21 -5.55 -28.66
CA GLY A 172 22.02 -6.23 -27.38
C GLY A 172 20.57 -6.30 -26.90
N PRO A 173 20.33 -7.00 -25.77
CA PRO A 173 19.01 -7.07 -25.18
C PRO A 173 18.54 -5.69 -24.73
N THR A 174 17.23 -5.46 -24.76
CA THR A 174 16.62 -4.26 -24.18
C THR A 174 16.91 -4.20 -22.68
N ARG A 175 17.26 -3.01 -22.18
CA ARG A 175 17.76 -2.79 -20.82
C ARG A 175 16.89 -1.76 -20.13
N VAL A 176 16.29 -2.13 -19.00
CA VAL A 176 15.29 -1.30 -18.32
C VAL A 176 15.69 -1.05 -16.87
N LEU A 177 15.78 0.22 -16.49
CA LEU A 177 16.05 0.63 -15.12
C LEU A 177 14.75 1.04 -14.43
N HIS A 178 14.32 0.24 -13.46
CA HIS A 178 13.13 0.52 -12.66
C HIS A 178 13.42 1.50 -11.52
N VAL A 179 12.57 2.49 -11.31
CA VAL A 179 12.61 3.44 -10.19
C VAL A 179 11.44 3.15 -9.25
N LEU A 180 11.73 2.54 -8.11
CA LEU A 180 10.73 2.01 -7.18
C LEU A 180 10.67 2.78 -5.85
N THR A 181 9.50 2.81 -5.21
CA THR A 181 9.35 3.39 -3.86
C THR A 181 9.91 2.46 -2.76
N ASN A 182 9.67 1.16 -2.89
CA ASN A 182 10.13 0.10 -2.00
C ASN A 182 10.20 -1.21 -2.79
N SER A 183 10.85 -2.25 -2.24
CA SER A 183 11.00 -3.52 -2.95
C SER A 183 11.30 -4.68 -2.00
N PHE A 184 11.36 -5.90 -2.55
CA PHE A 184 12.05 -6.99 -1.87
C PHE A 184 13.55 -6.69 -1.67
N PRO A 185 14.20 -7.36 -0.70
CA PRO A 185 13.59 -8.27 0.29
C PRO A 185 12.93 -7.53 1.48
N HIS A 186 13.10 -6.20 1.55
CA HIS A 186 12.81 -5.42 2.76
C HIS A 186 11.34 -5.01 2.93
N THR A 187 10.51 -5.09 1.90
CA THR A 187 9.08 -4.77 1.99
C THR A 187 8.25 -5.74 1.16
N GLN A 188 7.20 -6.30 1.76
CA GLN A 188 6.27 -7.25 1.15
C GLN A 188 4.88 -6.62 1.01
N SER A 189 4.80 -5.50 0.29
CA SER A 189 3.53 -4.81 -0.04
C SER A 189 3.01 -5.28 -1.40
N GLY A 190 1.74 -5.01 -1.72
CA GLY A 190 1.20 -5.28 -3.07
C GLY A 190 2.03 -4.62 -4.18
N TYR A 191 2.55 -3.41 -3.94
CA TYR A 191 3.46 -2.73 -4.88
C TYR A 191 4.78 -3.47 -5.06
N ALA A 192 5.40 -3.94 -3.96
CA ALA A 192 6.68 -4.66 -4.01
C ALA A 192 6.53 -6.05 -4.66
N VAL A 193 5.45 -6.77 -4.34
CA VAL A 193 5.11 -8.07 -4.95
C VAL A 193 4.95 -7.91 -6.46
N ARG A 194 4.15 -6.93 -6.90
CA ARG A 194 3.96 -6.64 -8.33
C ARG A 194 5.27 -6.21 -9.00
N SER A 195 6.05 -5.28 -8.40
CA SER A 195 7.34 -4.87 -8.97
C SER A 195 8.24 -6.07 -9.24
N HIS A 196 8.35 -6.98 -8.28
CA HIS A 196 9.21 -8.13 -8.42
C HIS A 196 8.70 -9.13 -9.45
N ALA A 197 7.40 -9.37 -9.49
CA ALA A 197 6.79 -10.24 -10.49
C ALA A 197 6.97 -9.68 -11.91
N VAL A 198 6.80 -8.36 -12.09
CA VAL A 198 7.07 -7.66 -13.35
C VAL A 198 8.55 -7.76 -13.74
N LEU A 199 9.48 -7.55 -12.81
CA LEU A 199 10.92 -7.67 -13.08
C LEU A 199 11.32 -9.10 -13.48
N ARG A 200 10.78 -10.12 -12.80
CA ARG A 200 11.00 -11.53 -13.16
C ARG A 200 10.41 -11.87 -14.52
N ALA A 201 9.19 -11.39 -14.81
CA ALA A 201 8.54 -11.55 -16.11
C ALA A 201 9.35 -10.93 -17.25
N GLN A 202 9.82 -9.69 -17.07
CA GLN A 202 10.65 -9.00 -18.04
C GLN A 202 11.96 -9.75 -18.29
N ARG A 203 12.62 -10.22 -17.22
CA ARG A 203 13.84 -11.03 -17.35
C ARG A 203 13.60 -12.33 -18.12
N ARG A 204 12.50 -13.04 -17.85
CA ARG A 204 12.11 -14.24 -18.62
C ARG A 204 11.83 -13.93 -20.09
N ALA A 205 11.37 -12.72 -20.40
CA ALA A 205 11.17 -12.23 -21.75
C ALA A 205 12.44 -11.69 -22.43
N GLY A 206 13.63 -11.94 -21.87
CA GLY A 206 14.92 -11.54 -22.46
C GLY A 206 15.34 -10.09 -22.20
N ILE A 207 14.63 -9.36 -21.34
CA ILE A 207 14.98 -7.97 -20.98
C ILE A 207 15.99 -8.00 -19.83
N GLU A 208 17.08 -7.25 -19.97
CA GLU A 208 18.00 -7.02 -18.86
C GLU A 208 17.38 -5.96 -17.92
N VAL A 209 17.08 -6.36 -16.69
CA VAL A 209 16.40 -5.49 -15.73
C VAL A 209 17.27 -5.19 -14.52
N ARG A 210 17.19 -3.94 -14.06
CA ARG A 210 17.74 -3.50 -12.78
C ARG A 210 16.73 -2.59 -12.11
N ALA A 211 16.66 -2.60 -10.78
CA ALA A 211 15.82 -1.68 -10.04
C ALA A 211 16.64 -0.81 -9.08
N VAL A 212 16.24 0.44 -8.91
CA VAL A 212 16.64 1.31 -7.83
C VAL A 212 15.46 1.57 -6.91
N THR A 213 15.72 1.91 -5.66
CA THR A 213 14.67 2.40 -4.75
C THR A 213 14.83 3.88 -4.40
N ARG A 214 13.75 4.49 -3.89
CA ARG A 214 13.75 5.85 -3.36
C ARG A 214 14.94 6.11 -2.43
N ILE A 215 15.39 7.36 -2.41
CA ILE A 215 16.54 7.78 -1.62
C ILE A 215 16.39 7.43 -0.12
N GLY A 216 17.46 6.86 0.44
CA GLY A 216 17.54 6.44 1.84
C GLY A 216 16.81 5.14 2.19
N TYR A 217 16.10 4.49 1.26
CA TYR A 217 15.52 3.17 1.50
C TYR A 217 16.60 2.07 1.37
N PRO A 218 16.61 1.05 2.25
CA PRO A 218 15.67 0.76 3.34
C PRO A 218 16.12 1.29 4.72
N VAL A 219 17.25 1.99 4.80
CA VAL A 219 17.79 2.50 6.07
C VAL A 219 16.78 3.40 6.79
N THR A 220 16.11 4.28 6.05
CA THR A 220 15.04 5.18 6.55
C THR A 220 13.81 4.46 7.10
N VAL A 221 13.63 3.16 6.82
CA VAL A 221 12.57 2.36 7.45
C VAL A 221 13.10 1.52 8.63
N GLY A 222 14.35 1.71 9.04
CA GLY A 222 14.96 1.11 10.24
C GLY A 222 15.94 -0.02 9.96
N LEU A 223 16.24 -0.35 8.70
CA LEU A 223 17.14 -1.44 8.34
C LEU A 223 18.58 -0.93 8.19
N VAL A 224 19.26 -0.75 9.32
CA VAL A 224 20.63 -0.20 9.39
C VAL A 224 21.69 -1.09 8.76
N ASP A 225 21.46 -2.39 8.71
CA ASP A 225 22.39 -3.37 8.13
C ASP A 225 22.32 -3.48 6.60
N ALA A 226 21.40 -2.74 5.98
CA ALA A 226 21.15 -2.83 4.55
C ALA A 226 22.39 -2.60 3.69
N ALA A 227 22.55 -3.47 2.70
CA ALA A 227 23.57 -3.35 1.68
C ALA A 227 23.20 -2.29 0.64
N GLY A 228 24.19 -1.85 -0.16
CA GLY A 228 23.95 -0.98 -1.31
C GLY A 228 23.30 -1.72 -2.49
N VAL A 229 23.33 -3.05 -2.48
CA VAL A 229 22.75 -3.93 -3.49
C VAL A 229 22.13 -5.13 -2.78
N ASP A 230 20.89 -5.46 -3.15
CA ASP A 230 20.28 -6.76 -2.84
C ASP A 230 20.04 -7.51 -4.14
N VAL A 231 20.24 -8.83 -4.14
CA VAL A 231 19.90 -9.70 -5.28
C VAL A 231 18.82 -10.68 -4.83
N VAL A 232 17.67 -10.65 -5.48
CA VAL A 232 16.53 -11.54 -5.19
C VAL A 232 16.06 -12.14 -6.50
N ASP A 233 16.02 -13.47 -6.60
CA ASP A 233 15.69 -14.22 -7.83
C ASP A 233 16.49 -13.75 -9.06
N GLY A 234 17.76 -13.39 -8.82
CA GLY A 234 18.70 -12.82 -9.78
C GLY A 234 18.30 -11.46 -10.35
N ILE A 235 17.45 -10.70 -9.64
CA ILE A 235 17.14 -9.30 -9.91
C ILE A 235 17.98 -8.40 -8.99
N ASP A 236 18.70 -7.46 -9.61
CA ASP A 236 19.51 -6.46 -8.90
C ASP A 236 18.67 -5.29 -8.38
N TYR A 237 18.68 -5.08 -7.06
CA TYR A 237 18.09 -3.92 -6.39
C TYR A 237 19.17 -3.00 -5.81
N ARG A 238 19.40 -1.86 -6.45
CA ARG A 238 20.36 -0.84 -6.03
C ARG A 238 19.72 0.15 -5.04
N ARG A 239 20.40 0.41 -3.93
CA ARG A 239 19.93 1.30 -2.86
C ARG A 239 20.59 2.67 -2.97
N LEU A 240 19.79 3.71 -3.17
CA LEU A 240 20.27 5.09 -3.23
C LEU A 240 20.48 5.63 -1.81
N LEU A 241 21.62 5.28 -1.19
CA LEU A 241 21.91 5.56 0.22
C LEU A 241 22.96 6.68 0.35
N PRO A 242 22.59 7.97 0.41
CA PRO A 242 23.56 9.03 0.70
C PRO A 242 24.04 8.97 2.17
N ALA A 243 25.11 9.69 2.50
CA ALA A 243 25.55 9.80 3.90
C ALA A 243 24.56 10.61 4.76
N ARG A 244 23.93 11.64 4.19
CA ARG A 244 22.91 12.48 4.81
C ARG A 244 21.84 12.85 3.79
N LEU A 245 20.59 13.01 4.23
CA LEU A 245 19.52 13.48 3.34
C LEU A 245 19.42 14.99 3.38
N ALA A 246 19.17 15.61 2.23
CA ALA A 246 18.85 17.02 2.15
C ALA A 246 17.66 17.39 3.07
N PRO A 247 17.60 18.62 3.59
CA PRO A 247 16.64 18.97 4.64
C PRO A 247 15.19 18.95 4.15
N THR A 248 14.91 19.44 2.94
CA THR A 248 13.55 19.54 2.40
C THR A 248 13.21 18.40 1.44
N PRO A 249 11.93 18.01 1.32
CA PRO A 249 11.49 16.98 0.36
C PRO A 249 11.94 17.22 -1.09
N ALA A 250 11.82 18.43 -1.61
CA ALA A 250 12.26 18.75 -2.97
C ALA A 250 13.78 18.60 -3.13
N ALA A 251 14.57 19.08 -2.17
CA ALA A 251 16.02 18.92 -2.20
C ALA A 251 16.45 17.44 -2.11
N ARG A 252 15.68 16.58 -1.43
CA ARG A 252 15.91 15.13 -1.41
C ARG A 252 15.66 14.50 -2.78
N LEU A 253 14.65 14.96 -3.53
CA LEU A 253 14.43 14.50 -4.90
C LEU A 253 15.55 14.97 -5.84
N VAL A 254 16.07 16.20 -5.69
CA VAL A 254 17.28 16.66 -6.41
C VAL A 254 18.50 15.80 -6.06
N GLN A 255 18.64 15.40 -4.80
CA GLN A 255 19.69 14.47 -4.41
C GLN A 255 19.49 13.09 -5.06
N MET A 256 18.24 12.63 -5.18
CA MET A 256 17.89 11.38 -5.82
C MET A 256 18.17 11.40 -7.33
N THR A 257 17.92 12.50 -8.04
CA THR A 257 18.21 12.60 -9.48
C THR A 257 19.69 12.40 -9.77
N ARG A 258 20.58 12.98 -8.95
CA ARG A 258 22.04 12.79 -9.06
C ARG A 258 22.46 11.34 -8.83
N LEU A 259 21.87 10.67 -7.84
CA LEU A 259 22.18 9.26 -7.54
C LEU A 259 21.59 8.31 -8.60
N LEU A 260 20.39 8.62 -9.12
CA LEU A 260 19.79 7.86 -10.23
C LEU A 260 20.61 8.04 -11.51
N ALA A 261 21.09 9.24 -11.82
CA ALA A 261 21.96 9.50 -12.96
C ALA A 261 23.23 8.64 -12.95
N GLN A 262 23.86 8.43 -11.79
CA GLN A 262 24.98 7.49 -11.65
C GLN A 262 24.59 6.05 -12.01
N GLN A 263 23.36 5.63 -11.66
CA GLN A 263 22.85 4.31 -12.05
C GLN A 263 22.52 4.23 -13.54
N VAL A 264 22.10 5.33 -14.16
CA VAL A 264 21.90 5.43 -15.61
C VAL A 264 23.23 5.30 -16.35
N GLU A 265 24.29 5.97 -15.89
CA GLU A 265 25.61 5.88 -16.52
C GLU A 265 26.25 4.50 -16.36
N ASP A 266 26.11 3.88 -15.19
CA ASP A 266 26.61 2.53 -14.91
C ASP A 266 25.81 1.46 -15.65
N PHE A 267 24.48 1.54 -15.58
CA PHE A 267 23.61 0.52 -16.18
C PHE A 267 23.32 0.77 -17.65
N ARG A 268 23.48 1.97 -18.21
CA ARG A 268 23.17 2.33 -19.61
C ARG A 268 21.82 1.73 -20.09
N PRO A 269 20.69 2.08 -19.45
CA PRO A 269 19.38 1.61 -19.86
C PRO A 269 18.95 2.21 -21.20
N HIS A 270 18.07 1.50 -21.90
CA HIS A 270 17.30 2.02 -23.01
C HIS A 270 16.08 2.80 -22.50
N VAL A 271 15.43 2.30 -21.44
CA VAL A 271 14.20 2.86 -20.90
C VAL A 271 14.29 3.00 -19.38
N LEU A 272 13.77 4.11 -18.84
CA LEU A 272 13.48 4.24 -17.41
C LEU A 272 12.02 3.86 -17.15
N HIS A 273 11.78 2.95 -16.22
CA HIS A 273 10.41 2.60 -15.82
C HIS A 273 10.18 3.05 -14.39
N THR A 274 9.21 3.92 -14.14
CA THR A 274 8.81 4.28 -12.77
C THR A 274 7.38 3.87 -12.49
N THR A 275 7.12 3.62 -11.22
CA THR A 275 5.78 3.33 -10.72
C THR A 275 5.26 4.53 -9.94
N THR A 276 3.95 4.60 -9.71
CA THR A 276 3.36 5.51 -8.70
C THR A 276 4.24 5.53 -7.44
N ASN A 277 4.65 6.70 -6.94
CA ASN A 277 4.00 8.01 -7.06
C ASN A 277 4.71 9.07 -7.92
N PHE A 278 4.05 10.22 -8.04
CA PHE A 278 4.56 11.40 -8.75
C PHE A 278 5.97 11.85 -8.31
N GLN A 279 6.42 11.53 -7.10
CA GLN A 279 7.77 11.90 -6.65
C GLN A 279 8.84 11.08 -7.37
N ASN A 280 8.61 9.78 -7.57
CA ASN A 280 9.50 8.98 -8.40
C ASN A 280 9.39 9.42 -9.87
N ALA A 281 8.20 9.76 -10.34
CA ALA A 281 8.01 10.25 -11.71
C ALA A 281 8.73 11.58 -11.95
N LEU A 282 8.70 12.53 -11.02
CA LEU A 282 9.47 13.78 -11.09
C LEU A 282 10.97 13.51 -11.23
N VAL A 283 11.51 12.59 -10.44
CA VAL A 283 12.92 12.18 -10.49
C VAL A 283 13.23 11.49 -11.82
N THR A 284 12.35 10.59 -12.25
CA THR A 284 12.52 9.79 -13.47
C THR A 284 12.49 10.68 -14.70
N ARG A 285 11.49 11.57 -14.81
CA ARG A 285 11.38 12.57 -15.87
C ARG A 285 12.62 13.43 -15.98
N ALA A 286 13.07 14.02 -14.87
CA ALA A 286 14.24 14.89 -14.87
C ALA A 286 15.51 14.17 -15.35
N VAL A 287 15.70 12.90 -14.98
CA VAL A 287 16.84 12.11 -15.46
C VAL A 287 16.63 11.64 -16.91
N ALA A 288 15.43 11.18 -17.28
CA ALA A 288 15.10 10.76 -18.64
C ALA A 288 15.36 11.87 -19.65
N GLU A 289 14.80 13.07 -19.41
CA GLU A 289 14.98 14.26 -20.27
C GLU A 289 16.45 14.68 -20.35
N SER A 290 17.19 14.63 -19.22
CA SER A 290 18.62 14.99 -19.18
C SER A 290 19.50 14.04 -20.01
N TYR A 291 19.08 12.77 -20.14
CA TYR A 291 19.84 11.76 -20.87
C TYR A 291 19.29 11.49 -22.28
N GLY A 292 18.11 12.01 -22.62
CA GLY A 292 17.41 11.70 -23.86
C GLY A 292 16.89 10.27 -23.90
N LEU A 293 16.42 9.75 -22.76
CA LEU A 293 15.88 8.40 -22.63
C LEU A 293 14.35 8.44 -22.62
N ALA A 294 13.73 7.43 -23.22
CA ALA A 294 12.30 7.20 -23.03
C ALA A 294 12.00 6.75 -21.59
N TRP A 295 10.84 7.13 -21.07
CA TRP A 295 10.39 6.69 -19.76
C TRP A 295 8.91 6.30 -19.71
N VAL A 296 8.66 5.27 -18.90
CA VAL A 296 7.34 4.67 -18.70
C VAL A 296 6.83 5.01 -17.31
N TYR A 297 5.56 5.41 -17.23
CA TYR A 297 4.85 5.61 -15.97
C TYR A 297 3.81 4.53 -15.71
N GLU A 298 4.07 3.62 -14.78
CA GLU A 298 3.10 2.61 -14.35
C GLU A 298 2.25 3.11 -13.18
N MET A 299 0.98 3.41 -13.45
CA MET A 299 0.01 3.91 -12.48
C MET A 299 -0.55 2.75 -11.66
N ARG A 300 0.00 2.44 -10.48
CA ARG A 300 -0.40 1.27 -9.68
C ARG A 300 -1.42 1.53 -8.59
N GLY A 301 -1.55 2.79 -8.20
CA GLY A 301 -2.48 3.20 -7.17
C GLY A 301 -2.84 4.65 -7.34
N VAL A 302 -3.92 5.02 -6.68
CA VAL A 302 -4.51 6.35 -6.77
C VAL A 302 -4.37 6.97 -5.39
N LEU A 303 -3.26 7.68 -5.16
CA LEU A 303 -2.84 8.08 -3.80
C LEU A 303 -3.81 9.06 -3.15
N GLU A 304 -4.41 9.94 -3.94
CA GLU A 304 -5.44 10.86 -3.52
C GLU A 304 -6.67 10.11 -2.99
N GLN A 305 -7.11 9.06 -3.69
CA GLN A 305 -8.24 8.23 -3.29
C GLN A 305 -7.89 7.32 -2.10
N THR A 306 -6.66 6.79 -2.06
CA THR A 306 -6.17 6.00 -0.93
C THR A 306 -6.11 6.85 0.35
N TRP A 307 -5.72 8.12 0.22
CA TRP A 307 -5.71 9.06 1.33
C TRP A 307 -7.13 9.35 1.82
N VAL A 308 -8.10 9.61 0.92
CA VAL A 308 -9.52 9.75 1.28
C VAL A 308 -10.03 8.51 2.02
N ALA A 309 -9.78 7.30 1.50
CA ALA A 309 -10.21 6.05 2.12
C ALA A 309 -9.56 5.78 3.50
N SER A 310 -8.46 6.47 3.83
CA SER A 310 -7.83 6.41 5.16
C SER A 310 -8.45 7.38 6.17
N ARG A 311 -9.34 8.28 5.75
CA ARG A 311 -10.04 9.22 6.63
C ARG A 311 -11.25 8.57 7.31
N PRO A 312 -11.61 9.04 8.52
CA PRO A 312 -12.91 8.76 9.12
C PRO A 312 -14.06 9.00 8.13
N ALA A 313 -15.11 8.20 8.19
CA ALA A 313 -16.20 8.21 7.21
C ALA A 313 -16.87 9.59 7.07
N ASP A 314 -17.08 10.28 8.19
CA ASP A 314 -17.62 11.64 8.28
C ASP A 314 -16.73 12.72 7.63
N GLN A 315 -15.46 12.40 7.37
CA GLN A 315 -14.47 13.33 6.78
C GLN A 315 -14.15 13.02 5.32
N GLN A 316 -14.66 11.93 4.76
CA GLN A 316 -14.30 11.54 3.39
C GLN A 316 -14.81 12.53 2.35
N ALA A 317 -16.00 13.12 2.56
CA ALA A 317 -16.55 14.15 1.68
C ALA A 317 -15.69 15.43 1.68
N GLU A 318 -15.26 15.90 2.85
CA GLU A 318 -14.33 17.04 2.98
C GLU A 318 -12.99 16.72 2.30
N ALA A 319 -12.44 15.52 2.54
CA ALA A 319 -11.18 15.10 1.96
C ALA A 319 -11.23 15.03 0.42
N LEU A 320 -12.35 14.58 -0.16
CA LEU A 320 -12.58 14.58 -1.61
C LEU A 320 -12.60 16.00 -2.20
N ALA A 321 -13.22 16.94 -1.49
CA ALA A 321 -13.27 18.36 -1.89
C ALA A 321 -12.00 19.15 -1.56
N SER A 322 -11.01 18.53 -0.89
CA SER A 322 -9.84 19.23 -0.40
C SER A 322 -8.83 19.60 -1.49
N GLU A 323 -8.06 20.65 -1.21
CA GLU A 323 -6.95 21.10 -2.06
C GLU A 323 -5.91 19.97 -2.27
N ARG A 324 -5.64 19.18 -1.22
CA ARG A 324 -4.72 18.04 -1.30
C ARG A 324 -5.17 16.99 -2.31
N PHE A 325 -6.46 16.66 -2.35
CA PHE A 325 -6.99 15.71 -3.33
C PHE A 325 -6.78 16.25 -4.75
N ALA A 326 -7.18 17.50 -4.99
CA ALA A 326 -7.06 18.14 -6.30
C ALA A 326 -5.61 18.20 -6.78
N LEU A 327 -4.68 18.66 -5.93
CA LEU A 327 -3.26 18.78 -6.30
C LEU A 327 -2.58 17.44 -6.52
N LEU A 328 -2.87 16.42 -5.69
CA LEU A 328 -2.33 15.08 -5.91
C LEU A 328 -2.83 14.47 -7.22
N ARG A 329 -4.15 14.54 -7.47
CA ARG A 329 -4.76 14.06 -8.72
C ARG A 329 -4.13 14.75 -9.92
N ALA A 330 -4.04 16.09 -9.88
CA ALA A 330 -3.47 16.88 -10.96
C ALA A 330 -1.99 16.54 -11.20
N LYS A 331 -1.19 16.37 -10.14
CA LYS A 331 0.23 16.07 -10.29
C LYS A 331 0.48 14.66 -10.83
N GLU A 332 -0.30 13.68 -10.40
CA GLU A 332 -0.26 12.32 -10.94
C GLU A 332 -0.63 12.30 -12.43
N THR A 333 -1.66 13.06 -12.83
CA THR A 333 -2.04 13.25 -14.23
C THR A 333 -0.93 13.95 -15.04
N GLU A 334 -0.32 15.02 -14.50
CA GLU A 334 0.78 15.75 -15.14
C GLU A 334 1.96 14.81 -15.46
N MET A 335 2.28 13.90 -14.52
CA MET A 335 3.34 12.92 -14.73
C MET A 335 2.96 11.85 -15.75
N ALA A 336 1.70 11.40 -15.78
CA ALA A 336 1.23 10.47 -16.80
C ALA A 336 1.24 11.09 -18.21
N LEU A 337 0.88 12.36 -18.34
CA LEU A 337 0.92 13.11 -19.61
C LEU A 337 2.36 13.31 -20.13
N ALA A 338 3.30 13.51 -19.21
CA ALA A 338 4.70 13.73 -19.53
C ALA A 338 5.49 12.45 -19.88
N ALA A 339 4.94 11.27 -19.62
CA ALA A 339 5.58 10.00 -19.94
C ALA A 339 5.42 9.62 -21.42
N ASP A 340 6.41 8.90 -21.96
CA ASP A 340 6.37 8.39 -23.33
C ASP A 340 5.36 7.25 -23.48
N ALA A 341 5.20 6.46 -22.41
CA ALA A 341 4.11 5.51 -22.27
C ALA A 341 3.62 5.40 -20.82
N VAL A 342 2.37 4.98 -20.67
CA VAL A 342 1.71 4.78 -19.39
C VAL A 342 1.23 3.33 -19.29
N VAL A 343 1.51 2.67 -18.17
CA VAL A 343 0.99 1.33 -17.90
C VAL A 343 -0.13 1.42 -16.87
N ALA A 344 -1.29 0.88 -17.23
CA ALA A 344 -2.48 0.78 -16.38
C ALA A 344 -2.75 -0.70 -16.02
N LEU A 345 -3.39 -0.95 -14.88
CA LEU A 345 -3.63 -2.31 -14.37
C LEU A 345 -4.94 -2.91 -14.87
N SER A 346 -5.79 -2.11 -15.51
CA SER A 346 -7.14 -2.51 -15.85
C SER A 346 -7.74 -1.52 -16.87
N GLN A 347 -8.81 -1.93 -17.55
CA GLN A 347 -9.55 -1.05 -18.46
C GLN A 347 -10.21 0.10 -17.70
N VAL A 348 -10.75 -0.13 -16.50
CA VAL A 348 -11.31 0.93 -15.64
C VAL A 348 -10.28 2.03 -15.38
N GLN A 349 -9.03 1.65 -15.06
CA GLN A 349 -7.98 2.64 -14.83
C GLN A 349 -7.52 3.31 -16.13
N ARG A 350 -7.50 2.59 -17.25
CA ARG A 350 -7.22 3.16 -18.57
C ARG A 350 -8.24 4.24 -18.93
N GLU A 351 -9.53 3.97 -18.73
CA GLU A 351 -10.63 4.90 -19.02
C GLU A 351 -10.51 6.17 -18.17
N ASP A 352 -10.25 6.05 -16.87
CA ASP A 352 -10.00 7.20 -15.99
C ASP A 352 -8.76 8.01 -16.44
N LEU A 353 -7.69 7.37 -16.92
CA LEU A 353 -6.53 8.08 -17.47
C LEU A 353 -6.84 8.81 -18.79
N ILE A 354 -7.68 8.21 -19.66
CA ILE A 354 -8.14 8.86 -20.89
C ILE A 354 -9.00 10.08 -20.56
N GLU A 355 -9.92 9.95 -19.59
CA GLU A 355 -10.74 11.07 -19.10
C GLU A 355 -9.89 12.19 -18.51
N ARG A 356 -8.77 11.86 -17.85
CA ARG A 356 -7.76 12.81 -17.38
C ARG A 356 -6.92 13.44 -18.50
N GLY A 357 -7.14 13.07 -19.76
CA GLY A 357 -6.48 13.63 -20.95
C GLY A 357 -5.26 12.86 -21.43
N VAL A 358 -4.90 11.72 -20.83
CA VAL A 358 -3.77 10.90 -21.29
C VAL A 358 -4.14 10.24 -22.63
N PRO A 359 -3.35 10.41 -23.70
CA PRO A 359 -3.69 9.83 -24.99
C PRO A 359 -3.83 8.30 -24.94
N ALA A 360 -4.95 7.77 -25.42
CA ALA A 360 -5.28 6.34 -25.35
C ALA A 360 -4.23 5.40 -25.97
N GLN A 361 -3.50 5.88 -26.97
CA GLN A 361 -2.42 5.15 -27.66
C GLN A 361 -1.15 5.01 -26.82
N ARG A 362 -0.92 5.87 -25.82
CA ARG A 362 0.21 5.79 -24.89
C ARG A 362 -0.08 4.85 -23.72
N ILE A 363 -1.34 4.47 -23.52
CA ILE A 363 -1.75 3.66 -22.38
C ILE A 363 -1.76 2.18 -22.78
N ARG A 364 -0.94 1.38 -22.08
CA ARG A 364 -0.91 -0.08 -22.21
C ARG A 364 -1.49 -0.71 -20.95
N VAL A 365 -2.48 -1.58 -21.12
CA VAL A 365 -3.08 -2.31 -19.98
C VAL A 365 -2.27 -3.58 -19.74
N VAL A 366 -1.67 -3.66 -18.56
CA VAL A 366 -0.94 -4.83 -18.07
C VAL A 366 -1.57 -5.26 -16.75
N PRO A 367 -2.49 -6.25 -16.77
CA PRO A 367 -3.28 -6.58 -15.59
C PRO A 367 -2.45 -7.15 -14.45
N ASN A 368 -3.05 -7.23 -13.26
CA ASN A 368 -2.53 -8.14 -12.24
C ASN A 368 -2.59 -9.58 -12.75
N ALA A 369 -1.66 -10.40 -12.28
CA ALA A 369 -1.46 -11.74 -12.79
C ALA A 369 -0.94 -12.67 -11.70
N VAL A 370 -0.92 -13.96 -12.01
CA VAL A 370 -0.35 -15.02 -11.18
C VAL A 370 0.98 -15.54 -11.76
N ASP A 371 1.86 -16.09 -10.91
CA ASP A 371 3.02 -16.83 -11.41
C ASP A 371 2.54 -18.14 -12.03
N ASP A 372 3.11 -18.49 -13.18
CA ASP A 372 2.83 -19.73 -13.90
C ASP A 372 2.97 -20.96 -12.98
N THR A 373 3.93 -20.93 -12.04
CA THR A 373 4.15 -22.03 -11.08
C THR A 373 2.96 -22.28 -10.15
N VAL A 374 2.07 -21.31 -9.95
CA VAL A 374 0.86 -21.50 -9.12
C VAL A 374 -0.15 -22.40 -9.83
N LEU A 375 -0.20 -22.35 -11.16
CA LEU A 375 -1.04 -23.22 -11.97
C LEU A 375 -0.61 -24.68 -11.89
N GLU A 376 0.68 -24.91 -11.61
CA GLU A 376 1.31 -26.23 -11.48
C GLU A 376 1.24 -26.83 -10.07
N VAL A 377 0.83 -26.04 -9.06
CA VAL A 377 0.68 -26.52 -7.68
C VAL A 377 -0.22 -27.77 -7.68
N PRO A 378 0.03 -28.81 -6.88
CA PRO A 378 -0.91 -29.94 -6.78
C PRO A 378 -2.28 -29.53 -6.22
N GLU A 379 -3.35 -30.10 -6.73
CA GLU A 379 -4.68 -29.92 -6.13
C GLU A 379 -4.77 -30.65 -4.79
N VAL A 380 -5.24 -29.93 -3.76
CA VAL A 380 -5.50 -30.46 -2.43
C VAL A 380 -6.94 -30.08 -2.08
N SER A 381 -7.69 -31.03 -1.50
CA SER A 381 -9.03 -30.73 -1.01
C SER A 381 -8.95 -29.64 0.07
N ALA A 382 -9.96 -28.77 0.15
CA ALA A 382 -9.93 -27.70 1.14
C ALA A 382 -9.87 -28.26 2.59
N ALA A 383 -10.53 -29.40 2.84
CA ALA A 383 -10.49 -30.11 4.12
C ALA A 383 -9.07 -30.63 4.48
N ASP A 384 -8.31 -31.13 3.50
CA ASP A 384 -6.94 -31.60 3.74
C ASP A 384 -5.95 -30.46 3.91
N ALA A 385 -6.10 -29.38 3.13
CA ALA A 385 -5.33 -28.16 3.34
C ALA A 385 -5.59 -27.59 4.75
N ARG A 386 -6.85 -27.56 5.20
CA ARG A 386 -7.22 -27.19 6.58
C ARG A 386 -6.57 -28.08 7.62
N ALA A 387 -6.58 -29.40 7.44
CA ALA A 387 -5.94 -30.32 8.36
C ALA A 387 -4.42 -30.09 8.48
N GLY A 388 -3.74 -29.84 7.35
CA GLY A 388 -2.31 -29.48 7.35
C GLY A 388 -2.01 -28.18 8.12
N LEU A 389 -2.98 -27.27 8.17
CA LEU A 389 -2.91 -26.00 8.91
C LEU A 389 -3.48 -26.09 10.33
N ARG A 390 -3.90 -27.28 10.78
CA ARG A 390 -4.56 -27.51 12.10
C ARG A 390 -5.85 -26.71 12.28
N LEU A 391 -6.58 -26.49 11.18
CA LEU A 391 -7.91 -25.90 11.17
C LEU A 391 -8.98 -27.00 11.20
N PRO A 392 -10.19 -26.71 11.71
CA PRO A 392 -11.32 -27.63 11.58
C PRO A 392 -11.54 -28.04 10.12
N ARG A 393 -11.64 -29.36 9.89
CA ARG A 393 -11.87 -29.92 8.54
C ARG A 393 -13.25 -29.54 8.00
N GLU A 394 -14.24 -29.54 8.88
CA GLU A 394 -15.65 -29.27 8.58
C GLU A 394 -15.97 -27.77 8.47
N GLY A 395 -17.15 -27.49 7.93
CA GLY A 395 -17.67 -26.14 7.72
C GLY A 395 -17.28 -25.55 6.37
N PHE A 396 -17.98 -24.49 5.98
CA PHE A 396 -17.71 -23.73 4.76
C PHE A 396 -16.84 -22.51 5.09
N TRP A 397 -15.56 -22.58 4.73
CA TRP A 397 -14.55 -21.58 5.03
C TRP A 397 -14.47 -20.53 3.93
N VAL A 398 -14.93 -19.32 4.27
CA VAL A 398 -14.77 -18.12 3.46
C VAL A 398 -13.67 -17.23 4.01
N GLY A 399 -12.93 -16.53 3.15
CA GLY A 399 -11.84 -15.71 3.65
C GLY A 399 -10.98 -15.05 2.61
N SER A 400 -9.85 -14.51 3.05
CA SER A 400 -8.90 -13.82 2.18
C SER A 400 -7.48 -13.92 2.72
N VAL A 401 -6.51 -13.93 1.81
CA VAL A 401 -5.08 -13.78 2.09
C VAL A 401 -4.67 -12.39 1.62
N SER A 402 -4.70 -11.38 2.50
CA SER A 402 -4.57 -9.97 2.11
C SER A 402 -4.03 -9.05 3.20
N SER A 403 -3.81 -7.78 2.86
CA SER A 403 -3.58 -6.73 3.86
C SER A 403 -4.87 -6.45 4.63
N LEU A 404 -4.80 -6.36 5.95
CA LEU A 404 -5.98 -6.09 6.79
C LEU A 404 -6.11 -4.58 7.02
N VAL A 405 -6.75 -3.90 6.06
CA VAL A 405 -7.00 -2.44 6.08
C VAL A 405 -8.48 -2.13 5.87
N GLY A 406 -8.94 -0.96 6.33
CA GLY A 406 -10.37 -0.67 6.48
C GLY A 406 -11.20 -0.76 5.21
N TYR A 407 -10.66 -0.32 4.06
CA TYR A 407 -11.40 -0.37 2.79
C TYR A 407 -11.53 -1.79 2.20
N GLU A 408 -10.77 -2.78 2.70
CA GLU A 408 -10.92 -4.18 2.27
C GLU A 408 -12.19 -4.82 2.84
N GLY A 409 -12.86 -4.17 3.81
CA GLY A 409 -14.22 -4.48 4.24
C GLY A 409 -14.41 -5.82 4.97
N PHE A 410 -13.36 -6.36 5.58
CA PHE A 410 -13.45 -7.63 6.32
C PHE A 410 -14.38 -7.58 7.54
N ASP A 411 -14.70 -6.39 8.05
CA ASP A 411 -15.75 -6.18 9.05
C ASP A 411 -17.13 -6.62 8.52
N LEU A 412 -17.43 -6.31 7.25
CA LEU A 412 -18.68 -6.73 6.59
C LEU A 412 -18.75 -8.25 6.43
N LEU A 413 -17.62 -8.89 6.13
CA LEU A 413 -17.54 -10.35 6.05
C LEU A 413 -17.79 -11.02 7.40
N LEU A 414 -17.24 -10.50 8.49
CA LEU A 414 -17.50 -11.02 9.84
C LEU A 414 -19.00 -10.94 10.18
N GLU A 415 -19.64 -9.82 9.86
CA GLU A 415 -21.09 -9.64 10.05
C GLU A 415 -21.92 -10.63 9.23
N ALA A 416 -21.55 -10.83 7.96
CA ALA A 416 -22.21 -11.81 7.11
C ALA A 416 -22.04 -13.25 7.62
N VAL A 417 -20.84 -13.63 8.07
CA VAL A 417 -20.58 -14.95 8.68
C VAL A 417 -21.43 -15.13 9.94
N ALA A 418 -21.48 -14.14 10.83
CA ALA A 418 -22.32 -14.20 12.03
C ALA A 418 -23.81 -14.40 11.68
N ARG A 419 -24.28 -13.73 10.63
CA ARG A 419 -25.65 -13.89 10.14
C ARG A 419 -25.93 -15.28 9.57
N CYS A 420 -25.02 -15.85 8.77
CA CYS A 420 -25.17 -17.22 8.27
C CYS A 420 -25.30 -18.22 9.43
N ARG A 421 -24.47 -18.05 10.46
CA ARG A 421 -24.49 -18.92 11.65
C ARG A 421 -25.75 -18.78 12.49
N ALA A 422 -26.27 -17.56 12.64
CA ALA A 422 -27.57 -17.33 13.28
C ALA A 422 -28.71 -18.07 12.55
N ASN A 423 -28.58 -18.26 11.23
CA ASN A 423 -29.49 -19.05 10.40
C ASN A 423 -29.09 -20.53 10.29
N ARG A 424 -28.24 -21.04 11.19
CA ARG A 424 -27.78 -22.44 11.27
C ARG A 424 -27.02 -22.96 10.04
N VAL A 425 -26.39 -22.06 9.28
CA VAL A 425 -25.45 -22.41 8.21
C VAL A 425 -24.03 -22.38 8.79
N ASP A 426 -23.28 -23.49 8.71
CA ASP A 426 -21.91 -23.58 9.25
C ASP A 426 -20.89 -22.89 8.33
N VAL A 427 -21.00 -21.56 8.24
CA VAL A 427 -20.01 -20.70 7.59
C VAL A 427 -18.95 -20.28 8.62
N ARG A 428 -17.69 -20.27 8.19
CA ARG A 428 -16.50 -19.94 8.99
C ARG A 428 -15.63 -18.93 8.23
N CYS A 429 -14.84 -18.16 8.96
CA CYS A 429 -14.03 -17.07 8.43
C CYS A 429 -12.52 -17.33 8.63
N LEU A 430 -11.73 -17.13 7.58
CA LEU A 430 -10.27 -17.22 7.63
C LEU A 430 -9.62 -15.98 7.00
N LEU A 431 -9.02 -15.11 7.82
CA LEU A 431 -8.37 -13.87 7.37
C LEU A 431 -6.87 -13.94 7.61
N VAL A 432 -6.12 -14.20 6.56
CA VAL A 432 -4.67 -14.39 6.60
C VAL A 432 -3.99 -13.10 6.16
N GLY A 433 -3.09 -12.60 7.01
CA GLY A 433 -2.38 -11.36 6.76
C GLY A 433 -2.37 -10.45 7.98
N ASP A 434 -1.95 -9.22 7.76
CA ASP A 434 -1.76 -8.24 8.83
C ASP A 434 -2.05 -6.82 8.33
N GLY A 435 -2.27 -5.90 9.26
CA GLY A 435 -2.54 -4.52 8.94
C GLY A 435 -3.20 -3.77 10.09
N VAL A 436 -3.36 -2.46 9.89
CA VAL A 436 -3.88 -1.53 10.91
C VAL A 436 -5.29 -1.89 11.40
N SER A 437 -6.07 -2.63 10.62
CA SER A 437 -7.43 -3.04 10.99
C SER A 437 -7.48 -4.35 11.77
N ARG A 438 -6.39 -5.12 11.85
CA ARG A 438 -6.38 -6.44 12.50
C ARG A 438 -6.91 -6.40 13.95
N PRO A 439 -6.43 -5.51 14.85
CA PRO A 439 -6.94 -5.48 16.22
C PRO A 439 -8.44 -5.20 16.31
N GLY A 440 -8.95 -4.35 15.40
CA GLY A 440 -10.38 -4.04 15.30
C GLY A 440 -11.20 -5.24 14.80
N LEU A 441 -10.67 -6.00 13.84
CA LEU A 441 -11.32 -7.21 13.33
C LEU A 441 -11.38 -8.32 14.38
N GLU A 442 -10.30 -8.51 15.17
CA GLU A 442 -10.28 -9.46 16.28
C GLU A 442 -11.33 -9.10 17.35
N ALA A 443 -11.41 -7.82 17.73
CA ALA A 443 -12.43 -7.33 18.66
C ALA A 443 -13.86 -7.52 18.11
N ARG A 444 -14.07 -7.20 16.82
CA ARG A 444 -15.37 -7.34 16.15
C ARG A 444 -15.82 -8.80 16.08
N ALA A 445 -14.90 -9.74 15.82
CA ALA A 445 -15.22 -11.16 15.82
C ALA A 445 -15.72 -11.64 17.19
N VAL A 446 -15.10 -11.17 18.28
CA VAL A 446 -15.54 -11.47 19.67
C VAL A 446 -16.93 -10.87 19.94
N GLU A 447 -17.17 -9.61 19.57
CA GLU A 447 -18.48 -8.95 19.73
C GLU A 447 -19.61 -9.70 19.00
N LEU A 448 -19.30 -10.27 17.84
CA LEU A 448 -20.24 -11.04 17.02
C LEU A 448 -20.41 -12.50 17.49
N GLY A 449 -19.74 -12.92 18.57
CA GLY A 449 -19.79 -14.29 19.07
C GLY A 449 -19.07 -15.31 18.17
N LEU A 450 -18.14 -14.86 17.32
CA LEU A 450 -17.35 -15.73 16.45
C LEU A 450 -16.12 -16.23 17.22
N GLY A 451 -16.26 -17.40 17.84
CA GLY A 451 -15.17 -18.05 18.57
C GLY A 451 -13.95 -18.42 17.68
N PRO A 452 -12.83 -18.81 18.30
CA PRO A 452 -11.57 -19.09 17.59
C PRO A 452 -11.62 -20.26 16.61
N GLU A 453 -12.63 -21.14 16.70
CA GLU A 453 -12.87 -22.21 15.73
C GLU A 453 -13.71 -21.78 14.53
N VAL A 454 -14.33 -20.60 14.62
CA VAL A 454 -15.23 -20.04 13.60
C VAL A 454 -14.53 -18.93 12.83
N CYS A 455 -13.73 -18.09 13.50
CA CYS A 455 -13.01 -16.99 12.88
C CYS A 455 -11.51 -17.09 13.24
N VAL A 456 -10.68 -17.33 12.23
CA VAL A 456 -9.24 -17.54 12.40
C VAL A 456 -8.45 -16.43 11.72
N LEU A 457 -7.60 -15.75 12.50
CA LEU A 457 -6.70 -14.71 12.04
C LEU A 457 -5.25 -15.07 12.40
N PRO A 458 -4.56 -15.92 11.61
CA PRO A 458 -3.21 -16.39 11.95
C PRO A 458 -2.16 -15.27 11.89
N GLY A 459 -2.51 -14.12 11.32
CA GLY A 459 -1.57 -13.02 11.07
C GLY A 459 -0.83 -13.19 9.74
N ARG A 460 0.31 -12.52 9.62
CA ARG A 460 1.18 -12.65 8.45
C ARG A 460 1.83 -14.03 8.42
N VAL A 461 1.75 -14.69 7.27
CA VAL A 461 2.36 -16.00 7.01
C VAL A 461 3.53 -15.87 6.03
N PRO A 462 4.52 -16.79 6.06
CA PRO A 462 5.58 -16.83 5.07
C PRO A 462 5.05 -16.99 3.64
N PRO A 463 5.67 -16.39 2.62
CA PRO A 463 5.23 -16.53 1.22
C PRO A 463 5.12 -17.98 0.75
N GLN A 464 5.99 -18.86 1.24
CA GLN A 464 6.01 -20.29 0.87
C GLN A 464 4.79 -21.05 1.41
N GLU A 465 4.21 -20.58 2.51
CA GLU A 465 3.03 -21.21 3.13
C GLU A 465 1.72 -20.62 2.61
N ALA A 466 1.75 -19.44 2.00
CA ALA A 466 0.55 -18.70 1.58
C ALA A 466 -0.38 -19.53 0.70
N VAL A 467 0.15 -20.38 -0.19
CA VAL A 467 -0.63 -21.25 -1.08
C VAL A 467 -1.56 -22.18 -0.30
N SER A 468 -1.07 -22.80 0.78
CA SER A 468 -1.88 -23.70 1.62
C SER A 468 -3.06 -22.97 2.26
N TRP A 469 -2.88 -21.69 2.62
CA TRP A 469 -3.95 -20.86 3.16
C TRP A 469 -5.02 -20.50 2.11
N TYR A 470 -4.63 -20.30 0.85
CA TYR A 470 -5.61 -20.18 -0.24
C TYR A 470 -6.37 -21.49 -0.47
N GLN A 471 -5.68 -22.63 -0.46
CA GLN A 471 -6.30 -23.95 -0.67
C GLN A 471 -7.25 -24.34 0.46
N ALA A 472 -7.03 -23.85 1.68
CA ALA A 472 -7.90 -24.11 2.83
C ALA A 472 -9.28 -23.43 2.74
N LEU A 473 -9.44 -22.46 1.84
CA LEU A 473 -10.70 -21.78 1.59
C LEU A 473 -11.58 -22.60 0.64
N ASP A 474 -12.86 -22.66 0.97
CA ASP A 474 -13.89 -23.10 0.05
C ASP A 474 -14.30 -21.95 -0.89
N LEU A 475 -14.25 -20.71 -0.39
CA LEU A 475 -14.55 -19.50 -1.17
C LEU A 475 -13.64 -18.32 -0.78
N PHE A 476 -13.06 -17.67 -1.78
CA PHE A 476 -12.23 -16.48 -1.59
C PHE A 476 -13.08 -15.22 -1.71
N CYS A 477 -13.13 -14.40 -0.65
CA CYS A 477 -13.97 -13.20 -0.61
C CYS A 477 -13.16 -11.90 -0.68
N VAL A 478 -13.65 -10.94 -1.47
CA VAL A 478 -13.12 -9.56 -1.57
C VAL A 478 -14.24 -8.57 -1.24
N PRO A 479 -14.55 -8.35 0.05
CA PRO A 479 -15.70 -7.57 0.47
C PRO A 479 -15.40 -6.06 0.55
N ARG A 480 -14.69 -5.53 -0.44
CA ARG A 480 -14.25 -4.13 -0.46
C ARG A 480 -15.42 -3.15 -0.32
N LYS A 481 -15.20 -2.08 0.44
CA LYS A 481 -16.15 -0.97 0.61
C LYS A 481 -16.22 -0.12 -0.66
N ASP A 482 -17.35 0.54 -0.91
CA ASP A 482 -17.52 1.44 -2.06
C ASP A 482 -16.77 2.77 -1.85
N THR A 483 -15.45 2.68 -1.93
CA THR A 483 -14.55 3.83 -1.85
C THR A 483 -13.97 4.11 -3.24
N PRO A 484 -13.61 5.36 -3.57
CA PRO A 484 -13.03 5.69 -4.87
C PRO A 484 -11.86 4.78 -5.28
N VAL A 485 -10.97 4.46 -4.34
CA VAL A 485 -9.82 3.57 -4.59
C VAL A 485 -10.23 2.14 -4.94
N CYS A 486 -11.29 1.61 -4.32
CA CYS A 486 -11.78 0.27 -4.59
C CYS A 486 -12.54 0.18 -5.92
N ARG A 487 -13.14 1.29 -6.37
CA ARG A 487 -13.77 1.40 -7.69
C ARG A 487 -12.76 1.43 -8.82
N SER A 488 -11.57 2.02 -8.60
CA SER A 488 -10.58 2.28 -9.65
C SER A 488 -9.39 1.31 -9.70
N VAL A 489 -9.09 0.56 -8.63
CA VAL A 489 -7.86 -0.27 -8.54
C VAL A 489 -8.16 -1.74 -8.30
N THR A 490 -7.72 -2.60 -9.22
CA THR A 490 -7.84 -4.06 -9.10
C THR A 490 -6.90 -4.62 -8.03
N PRO A 491 -7.38 -5.50 -7.13
CA PRO A 491 -6.51 -6.24 -6.21
C PRO A 491 -5.79 -7.39 -6.92
N ILE A 492 -4.53 -7.64 -6.55
CA ILE A 492 -3.74 -8.77 -7.07
C ILE A 492 -4.12 -10.13 -6.45
N LYS A 493 -4.65 -10.14 -5.22
CA LYS A 493 -4.84 -11.35 -4.41
C LYS A 493 -5.84 -12.37 -4.99
N PRO A 494 -6.94 -11.96 -5.66
CA PRO A 494 -7.88 -12.91 -6.25
C PRO A 494 -7.27 -13.77 -7.35
N PHE A 495 -6.29 -13.27 -8.10
CA PHE A 495 -5.68 -14.02 -9.21
C PHE A 495 -5.03 -15.33 -8.73
N THR A 496 -4.42 -15.33 -7.54
CA THR A 496 -3.89 -16.56 -6.92
C THR A 496 -5.03 -17.52 -6.52
N ALA A 497 -6.14 -17.02 -6.00
CA ALA A 497 -7.30 -17.84 -5.65
C ALA A 497 -7.89 -18.52 -6.90
N MET A 498 -8.10 -17.75 -7.97
CA MET A 498 -8.60 -18.23 -9.25
C MET A 498 -7.64 -19.25 -9.88
N ALA A 499 -6.33 -19.03 -9.80
CA ALA A 499 -5.32 -19.98 -10.28
C ALA A 499 -5.35 -21.33 -9.53
N LEU A 500 -5.77 -21.32 -8.27
CA LEU A 500 -5.92 -22.49 -7.41
C LEU A 500 -7.33 -23.10 -7.46
N GLY A 501 -8.15 -22.68 -8.43
CA GLY A 501 -9.51 -23.19 -8.64
C GLY A 501 -10.49 -22.79 -7.53
N ARG A 502 -10.21 -21.73 -6.76
CA ARG A 502 -11.13 -21.24 -5.72
C ARG A 502 -12.15 -20.31 -6.35
N GLU A 503 -13.43 -20.54 -6.03
CA GLU A 503 -14.50 -19.58 -6.35
C GLU A 503 -14.21 -18.24 -5.67
N VAL A 504 -14.40 -17.14 -6.41
CA VAL A 504 -14.19 -15.79 -5.89
C VAL A 504 -15.51 -15.04 -5.77
N LEU A 505 -15.82 -14.51 -4.59
CA LEU A 505 -16.96 -13.63 -4.36
C LEU A 505 -16.48 -12.21 -4.08
N VAL A 506 -16.93 -11.22 -4.86
CA VAL A 506 -16.45 -9.84 -4.73
C VAL A 506 -17.57 -8.83 -4.58
N SER A 507 -17.27 -7.70 -3.93
CA SER A 507 -18.16 -6.54 -3.97
C SER A 507 -18.37 -6.07 -5.40
N ASP A 508 -19.59 -5.64 -5.71
CA ASP A 508 -20.02 -5.21 -7.03
C ASP A 508 -19.49 -3.81 -7.39
N LEU A 509 -18.18 -3.74 -7.68
CA LEU A 509 -17.44 -2.52 -8.00
C LEU A 509 -16.79 -2.63 -9.39
N PRO A 510 -16.63 -1.53 -10.15
CA PRO A 510 -16.12 -1.58 -11.53
C PRO A 510 -14.80 -2.36 -11.69
N ALA A 511 -13.79 -2.05 -10.88
CA ALA A 511 -12.51 -2.76 -10.92
C ALA A 511 -12.63 -4.26 -10.54
N LEU A 512 -13.57 -4.63 -9.67
CA LEU A 512 -13.76 -6.03 -9.26
C LEU A 512 -14.58 -6.82 -10.29
N ARG A 513 -15.54 -6.18 -10.97
CA ARG A 513 -16.26 -6.77 -12.12
C ARG A 513 -15.30 -7.19 -13.22
N GLU A 514 -14.26 -6.38 -13.49
CA GLU A 514 -13.24 -6.72 -14.48
C GLU A 514 -12.51 -8.02 -14.12
N VAL A 515 -12.28 -8.29 -12.83
CA VAL A 515 -11.69 -9.55 -12.35
C VAL A 515 -12.65 -10.73 -12.55
N ILE A 516 -13.92 -10.58 -12.16
CA ILE A 516 -14.92 -11.67 -12.27
C ILE A 516 -15.31 -11.98 -13.70
N THR A 517 -15.24 -11.01 -14.62
CA THR A 517 -15.51 -11.22 -16.05
C THR A 517 -14.58 -12.26 -16.68
N LEU A 518 -13.43 -12.55 -16.07
CA LEU A 518 -12.55 -13.64 -16.49
C LEU A 518 -13.22 -15.02 -16.31
N GLY A 519 -14.12 -15.16 -15.34
CA GLY A 519 -14.79 -16.40 -14.92
C GLY A 519 -14.40 -16.82 -13.49
N GLY A 520 -15.09 -17.82 -12.94
CA GLY A 520 -14.72 -18.45 -11.66
C GLY A 520 -15.16 -17.67 -10.40
N GLY A 521 -16.22 -16.86 -10.49
CA GLY A 521 -16.72 -16.13 -9.34
C GLY A 521 -18.06 -15.41 -9.53
N ASP A 522 -18.55 -14.84 -8.44
CA ASP A 522 -19.83 -14.14 -8.32
C ASP A 522 -19.63 -12.73 -7.73
N VAL A 523 -20.65 -11.88 -7.85
CA VAL A 523 -20.68 -10.52 -7.27
C VAL A 523 -21.81 -10.37 -6.25
N PHE A 524 -21.63 -9.47 -5.30
CA PHE A 524 -22.70 -9.02 -4.39
C PHE A 524 -22.65 -7.49 -4.21
N PRO A 525 -23.79 -6.81 -3.98
CA PRO A 525 -23.82 -5.37 -3.74
C PRO A 525 -22.81 -4.94 -2.65
N ALA A 526 -21.97 -3.95 -2.96
CA ALA A 526 -20.96 -3.47 -2.02
C ALA A 526 -21.62 -2.94 -0.74
N GLU A 527 -20.99 -3.19 0.42
CA GLU A 527 -21.46 -2.76 1.74
C GLU A 527 -22.81 -3.35 2.20
N ASP A 528 -23.39 -4.29 1.44
CA ASP A 528 -24.60 -5.01 1.81
C ASP A 528 -24.26 -6.36 2.47
N THR A 529 -24.26 -6.37 3.81
CA THR A 529 -24.01 -7.58 4.60
C THR A 529 -25.13 -8.62 4.49
N VAL A 530 -26.34 -8.20 4.10
CA VAL A 530 -27.48 -9.11 3.86
C VAL A 530 -27.27 -9.89 2.59
N ALA A 531 -26.94 -9.19 1.51
CA ALA A 531 -26.67 -9.80 0.22
C ALA A 531 -25.43 -10.69 0.28
N LEU A 532 -24.36 -10.25 0.97
CA LEU A 532 -23.18 -11.07 1.23
C LEU A 532 -23.56 -12.36 1.97
N GLY A 533 -24.31 -12.29 3.07
CA GLY A 533 -24.75 -13.48 3.82
C GLY A 533 -25.62 -14.43 2.98
N THR A 534 -26.47 -13.88 2.11
CA THR A 534 -27.28 -14.67 1.16
C THR A 534 -26.39 -15.41 0.16
N ALA A 535 -25.41 -14.73 -0.44
CA ALA A 535 -24.46 -15.32 -1.37
C ALA A 535 -23.61 -16.42 -0.71
N LEU A 536 -23.13 -16.19 0.52
CA LEU A 536 -22.39 -17.20 1.30
C LEU A 536 -23.24 -18.43 1.61
N THR A 537 -24.52 -18.24 1.92
CA THR A 537 -25.45 -19.35 2.18
C THR A 537 -25.69 -20.17 0.92
N ALA A 538 -25.88 -19.51 -0.22
CA ALA A 538 -26.03 -20.17 -1.51
C ALA A 538 -24.78 -20.98 -1.90
N ALA A 539 -23.59 -20.38 -1.76
CA ALA A 539 -22.32 -21.05 -2.06
C ALA A 539 -22.08 -22.26 -1.14
N ALA A 540 -22.34 -22.13 0.16
CA ALA A 540 -22.26 -23.24 1.11
C ALA A 540 -23.25 -24.38 0.78
N GLY A 541 -24.42 -24.05 0.21
CA GLY A 541 -25.39 -25.03 -0.29
C GLY A 541 -24.89 -25.78 -1.53
N ARG A 542 -24.25 -25.08 -2.49
CA ARG A 542 -23.67 -25.70 -3.69
C ARG A 542 -22.55 -26.69 -3.34
N ALA A 543 -21.63 -26.28 -2.47
CA ALA A 543 -20.49 -27.11 -2.07
C ALA A 543 -20.89 -28.44 -1.40
N ARG A 544 -22.05 -28.49 -0.75
CA ARG A 544 -22.59 -29.74 -0.15
C ARG A 544 -23.14 -30.73 -1.19
N ASN A 545 -23.49 -30.24 -2.37
CA ASN A 545 -24.14 -31.04 -3.42
C ASN A 545 -23.17 -31.51 -4.51
N GLU A 546 -21.95 -30.99 -4.56
CA GLU A 546 -20.92 -31.41 -5.52
C GLU A 546 -20.21 -32.69 -5.05
N VAL A 547 -20.47 -33.79 -5.76
CA VAL A 547 -19.62 -34.99 -5.72
C VAL A 547 -18.44 -34.74 -6.65
N ILE A 548 -17.24 -34.54 -6.10
CA ILE A 548 -16.03 -34.31 -6.89
C ILE A 548 -15.65 -35.60 -7.62
N SER A 549 -16.09 -35.77 -8.87
CA SER A 549 -15.50 -36.74 -9.81
C SER A 549 -14.46 -36.03 -10.67
N GLY A 550 -13.19 -36.12 -10.27
CA GLY A 550 -12.09 -35.61 -11.08
C GLY A 550 -11.77 -36.57 -12.24
N GLN A 551 -12.03 -36.17 -13.48
CA GLN A 551 -11.35 -36.71 -14.65
C GLN A 551 -10.82 -35.58 -15.53
N ASN A 552 -9.58 -35.78 -15.98
CA ASN A 552 -8.84 -35.07 -17.04
C ASN A 552 -8.34 -33.66 -16.75
N GLY A 553 -7.13 -33.57 -16.19
CA GLY A 553 -6.03 -32.67 -16.62
C GLY A 553 -6.19 -31.14 -16.55
N THR A 554 -7.41 -30.63 -16.40
CA THR A 554 -7.73 -29.20 -16.24
C THR A 554 -8.39 -29.04 -14.88
N ARG A 555 -7.78 -28.22 -14.01
CA ARG A 555 -8.39 -27.85 -12.73
C ARG A 555 -9.75 -27.21 -12.98
N PRO A 556 -10.85 -27.77 -12.45
CA PRO A 556 -12.16 -27.14 -12.52
C PRO A 556 -12.10 -25.72 -11.94
N GLY A 557 -12.77 -24.77 -12.58
CA GLY A 557 -12.90 -23.39 -12.07
C GLY A 557 -11.74 -22.43 -12.35
N VAL A 558 -10.61 -22.88 -12.94
CA VAL A 558 -9.55 -21.96 -13.38
C VAL A 558 -9.98 -21.26 -14.69
N PRO A 559 -10.05 -19.92 -14.73
CA PRO A 559 -10.46 -19.22 -15.94
C PRO A 559 -9.45 -19.38 -17.10
N ALA A 560 -9.94 -19.73 -18.30
CA ALA A 560 -9.09 -19.90 -19.48
C ALA A 560 -8.30 -18.63 -19.87
N GLY A 561 -8.83 -17.45 -19.54
CA GLY A 561 -8.20 -16.15 -19.79
C GLY A 561 -7.37 -15.59 -18.63
N LEU A 562 -7.09 -16.37 -17.58
CA LEU A 562 -6.41 -15.87 -16.38
C LEU A 562 -5.02 -15.29 -16.73
N PRO A 563 -4.74 -14.02 -16.42
CA PRO A 563 -3.45 -13.43 -16.72
C PRO A 563 -2.28 -14.07 -15.94
N THR A 564 -1.20 -14.37 -16.65
CA THR A 564 0.07 -14.84 -16.09
C THR A 564 1.16 -13.79 -16.21
N TRP A 565 2.13 -13.83 -15.29
CA TRP A 565 3.28 -12.94 -15.37
C TRP A 565 4.12 -13.19 -16.62
N SER A 566 4.24 -14.44 -17.09
CA SER A 566 4.90 -14.76 -18.36
C SER A 566 4.30 -13.99 -19.55
N ARG A 567 2.97 -14.00 -19.69
CA ARG A 567 2.26 -13.25 -20.74
C ARG A 567 2.49 -11.75 -20.61
N ASN A 568 2.41 -11.22 -19.39
CA ASN A 568 2.68 -9.80 -19.14
C ASN A 568 4.13 -9.41 -19.52
N GLY A 569 5.10 -10.31 -19.35
CA GLY A 569 6.48 -10.11 -19.79
C GLY A 569 6.59 -9.81 -21.29
N GLY A 570 5.82 -10.50 -22.13
CA GLY A 570 5.74 -10.25 -23.57
C GLY A 570 5.14 -8.87 -23.91
N ILE A 571 4.11 -8.44 -23.17
CA ILE A 571 3.52 -7.10 -23.35
C ILE A 571 4.54 -6.00 -23.02
N TYR A 572 5.31 -6.17 -21.95
CA TYR A 572 6.40 -5.24 -21.62
C TYR A 572 7.51 -5.25 -22.68
N ALA A 573 7.89 -6.42 -23.20
CA ALA A 573 8.91 -6.51 -24.24
C ALA A 573 8.50 -5.74 -25.50
N ALA A 574 7.27 -5.92 -25.98
CA ALA A 574 6.74 -5.16 -27.10
C ALA A 574 6.73 -3.64 -26.81
N LEU A 575 6.25 -3.24 -25.62
CA LEU A 575 6.22 -1.83 -25.22
C LEU A 575 7.62 -1.19 -25.22
N TYR A 576 8.64 -1.88 -24.71
CA TYR A 576 9.98 -1.29 -24.65
C TYR A 576 10.68 -1.28 -26.00
N GLU A 577 10.36 -2.22 -26.89
CA GLU A 577 10.90 -2.20 -28.26
C GLU A 577 10.28 -1.05 -29.07
N GLU A 578 9.02 -0.69 -28.84
CA GLU A 578 8.39 0.52 -29.42
C GLU A 578 9.06 1.82 -28.97
N LEU A 579 9.69 1.82 -27.79
CA LEU A 579 10.32 2.99 -27.16
C LEU A 579 11.84 3.04 -27.35
N ARG A 580 12.43 1.96 -27.85
CA ARG A 580 13.87 1.82 -28.12
C ARG A 580 14.22 2.50 -29.43
#